data_AF-A0AAV6NUT8-F1
#
_entry.id   AF-A0AAV6NUT8-F1
#
_cell.length_a   1.000
_cell.length_b   1.000
_cell.length_c   1.000
_cell.angle_alpha   90.00
_cell.angle_beta   90.00
_cell.angle_gamma   90.00
#
_symmetry.space_group_name_H-M   'P 1'
#
loop_
_entity.id
_entity.type
_entity.pdbx_description
1 polymer ?
#
loop_
_entity_poly.entity_id
_entity_poly.type
_entity_poly.pdbx_seq_one_letter_code
_entity_poly.pdbx_strand_id
1 'polypeptide(L)'
;MKREHHHLHPRPEPPSMPAAPNGDTYLNTGKAKLWEEDAQLDGGMDELLAVLGYKVKSSDMAEVAQKLEQLEEAMCQVQDTGLSHLAFDTVHYNPSDLSTWLESMITELHPPPPSFPQPPPSQMNDSSFLAPAESSTITSIDYDPQRQTSSLIFEESSSSDYDLKAITSSAIYSPRENKRLKPSSESDSDLFSTSAIGASDSTTRPIVLVDSQENGIQLVHALMACAEAVQQNNLNLAEALVKRIGYLAVSQAGAMRKVATFFAEALARRIYRVCPENPLDHSMSDMLQLHFYESCPYLKFAHFTANQAILEAFEGKKRVHVIDFSMNQGMQWPALLQALALRPSGPPAFRLTGIGPPAPDNSDYLQEVGWKLAKLAETINVEFEYRGFVANSLADLDASMLELRPSEVESVVVNSVFELHKLLARPGAIEKVMSVVKQMKPEIMTVVEQEANHNGPVFMDRFTESLHYYSTLFDSLESSPNNQDKMMSEMYLGKQICNVVACEGSDRVERHETLTQWRTRFCSSGFEPIHLGSNAFKQASMLLALFGSGEGYRVEENNGSLTLGWHTRPLIATSAWKLGNNSAVVTH
;
A
#
# COMPACT_ATOMS: atom_id res chain seq x y z
N MET A 1 -49.14 -11.14 -45.29
CA MET A 1 -50.20 -10.23 -45.80
C MET A 1 -51.33 -10.14 -44.76
N LYS A 2 -52.21 -9.14 -44.88
CA LYS A 2 -53.54 -8.89 -44.24
C LYS A 2 -54.24 -10.14 -43.61
N ARG A 3 -55.06 -10.08 -42.55
CA ARG A 3 -55.62 -9.02 -41.63
C ARG A 3 -56.21 -9.77 -40.38
N GLU A 4 -56.90 -9.24 -39.36
CA GLU A 4 -57.60 -7.96 -39.06
C GLU A 4 -57.44 -7.59 -37.54
N HIS A 5 -58.51 -7.23 -36.82
CA HIS A 5 -58.54 -6.80 -35.40
C HIS A 5 -59.85 -7.25 -34.69
N HIS A 6 -59.86 -7.32 -33.34
CA HIS A 6 -60.67 -6.44 -32.46
C HIS A 6 -60.41 -6.69 -30.95
N HIS A 7 -60.76 -5.72 -30.09
CA HIS A 7 -60.68 -5.75 -28.62
C HIS A 7 -62.09 -5.76 -27.98
N LEU A 8 -62.22 -6.20 -26.71
CA LEU A 8 -62.95 -5.50 -25.62
C LEU A 8 -62.80 -6.18 -24.23
N HIS A 9 -63.25 -5.49 -23.17
CA HIS A 9 -63.17 -5.78 -21.71
C HIS A 9 -64.34 -6.67 -21.17
N PRO A 10 -64.49 -7.00 -19.84
CA PRO A 10 -63.62 -6.86 -18.63
C PRO A 10 -63.50 -8.14 -17.73
N ARG A 11 -62.97 -7.96 -16.50
CA ARG A 11 -62.62 -8.88 -15.38
C ARG A 11 -63.80 -9.35 -14.50
N PRO A 12 -63.64 -10.42 -13.69
CA PRO A 12 -63.96 -10.33 -12.24
C PRO A 12 -62.95 -11.06 -11.29
N GLU A 13 -63.14 -10.91 -9.96
CA GLU A 13 -62.37 -11.53 -8.84
C GLU A 13 -63.28 -12.41 -7.93
N PRO A 14 -62.72 -13.28 -7.05
CA PRO A 14 -63.08 -13.27 -5.59
C PRO A 14 -61.94 -13.78 -4.65
N PRO A 15 -62.14 -14.02 -3.32
CA PRO A 15 -62.52 -13.12 -2.20
C PRO A 15 -61.55 -13.22 -0.96
N SER A 16 -61.96 -12.83 0.27
CA SER A 16 -61.02 -12.42 1.36
C SER A 16 -61.38 -12.72 2.85
N MET A 17 -60.35 -12.98 3.71
CA MET A 17 -60.20 -12.63 5.17
C MET A 17 -61.24 -13.18 6.21
N PRO A 18 -61.20 -12.94 7.56
CA PRO A 18 -60.29 -12.14 8.45
C PRO A 18 -59.86 -12.72 9.86
N ALA A 19 -58.85 -12.07 10.49
CA ALA A 19 -58.67 -11.67 11.92
C ALA A 19 -58.78 -12.63 13.17
N ALA A 20 -58.28 -12.16 14.34
CA ALA A 20 -58.12 -12.88 15.63
C ALA A 20 -58.37 -12.00 16.89
N PRO A 21 -58.37 -12.57 18.14
CA PRO A 21 -58.08 -11.82 19.38
C PRO A 21 -57.16 -12.54 20.43
N ASN A 22 -56.81 -11.85 21.53
CA ASN A 22 -55.85 -12.25 22.61
C ASN A 22 -56.50 -12.95 23.83
N GLY A 23 -55.71 -13.58 24.74
CA GLY A 23 -56.16 -13.93 26.12
C GLY A 23 -55.30 -14.89 27.01
N ASP A 24 -54.30 -14.35 27.72
CA ASP A 24 -53.84 -14.61 29.12
C ASP A 24 -53.83 -15.99 29.86
N THR A 25 -52.64 -16.30 30.44
CA THR A 25 -52.33 -16.76 31.83
C THR A 25 -52.32 -18.25 32.34
N TYR A 26 -51.10 -18.70 32.71
CA TYR A 26 -50.63 -19.33 33.99
C TYR A 26 -50.91 -20.79 34.46
N LEU A 27 -49.91 -21.32 35.23
CA LEU A 27 -49.87 -22.47 36.19
C LEU A 27 -49.83 -23.92 35.62
N ASN A 28 -49.16 -24.94 36.23
CA ASN A 28 -48.00 -25.01 37.16
C ASN A 28 -47.46 -26.46 37.32
N THR A 29 -46.20 -26.65 37.75
CA THR A 29 -45.53 -27.89 38.28
C THR A 29 -45.41 -29.13 37.36
N GLY A 30 -44.38 -30.00 37.48
CA GLY A 30 -43.11 -29.94 38.25
C GLY A 30 -42.49 -31.32 38.60
N LYS A 31 -41.22 -31.33 39.07
CA LYS A 31 -40.39 -32.46 39.61
C LYS A 31 -39.76 -33.45 38.59
N ALA A 32 -38.60 -34.10 38.86
CA ALA A 32 -37.48 -33.85 39.79
C ALA A 32 -36.30 -34.85 39.57
N LYS A 33 -35.16 -34.58 40.23
CA LYS A 33 -33.88 -35.34 40.33
C LYS A 33 -32.92 -35.15 39.14
N LEU A 34 -31.69 -34.65 39.33
CA LEU A 34 -30.56 -35.03 40.21
C LEU A 34 -29.84 -36.32 39.79
N TRP A 35 -28.63 -36.16 39.26
CA TRP A 35 -27.40 -36.48 39.98
C TRP A 35 -26.57 -35.19 40.15
N GLU A 36 -25.77 -35.12 41.21
CA GLU A 36 -24.91 -33.99 41.56
C GLU A 36 -23.43 -34.43 41.53
N GLU A 37 -22.55 -33.44 41.34
CA GLU A 37 -21.14 -33.44 41.76
C GLU A 37 -20.24 -34.63 41.36
N ASP A 38 -19.53 -34.46 40.24
CA ASP A 38 -18.07 -34.60 40.27
C ASP A 38 -17.47 -33.23 39.95
N ALA A 39 -17.14 -32.46 40.99
CA ALA A 39 -16.69 -31.07 40.88
C ALA A 39 -15.18 -30.97 40.58
N GLN A 40 -14.77 -31.45 39.41
CA GLN A 40 -13.41 -31.24 38.92
C GLN A 40 -13.27 -29.79 38.42
N LEU A 41 -12.60 -28.94 39.20
CA LEU A 41 -12.23 -27.57 38.81
C LEU A 41 -11.09 -27.58 37.78
N ASP A 42 -11.37 -28.01 36.55
CA ASP A 42 -10.51 -27.64 35.42
C ASP A 42 -11.09 -26.40 34.74
N GLY A 43 -10.45 -25.25 34.99
CA GLY A 43 -10.79 -24.01 34.32
C GLY A 43 -10.51 -24.15 32.82
N GLY A 44 -11.57 -24.31 32.02
CA GLY A 44 -11.47 -24.53 30.58
C GLY A 44 -10.58 -23.49 29.91
N MET A 45 -9.79 -23.93 28.91
CA MET A 45 -9.01 -23.02 28.08
C MET A 45 -9.96 -22.00 27.43
N ASP A 46 -9.56 -20.72 27.42
CA ASP A 46 -10.33 -19.67 26.77
C ASP A 46 -10.51 -20.00 25.28
N GLU A 47 -11.75 -20.10 24.82
CA GLU A 47 -12.06 -20.59 23.48
C GLU A 47 -11.56 -19.65 22.37
N LEU A 48 -11.44 -18.35 22.65
CA LEU A 48 -10.97 -17.36 21.68
C LEU A 48 -9.44 -17.44 21.51
N LEU A 49 -8.70 -17.52 22.62
CA LEU A 49 -7.25 -17.70 22.60
C LEU A 49 -6.83 -19.10 22.12
N ALA A 50 -7.62 -20.14 22.43
CA ALA A 50 -7.38 -21.51 21.94
C ALA A 50 -7.54 -21.63 20.41
N VAL A 51 -8.49 -20.90 19.80
CA VAL A 51 -8.62 -20.79 18.34
C VAL A 51 -7.39 -20.13 17.69
N LEU A 52 -6.69 -19.27 18.42
CA LEU A 52 -5.43 -18.64 18.00
C LEU A 52 -4.18 -19.47 18.35
N GLY A 53 -4.33 -20.65 18.96
CA GLY A 53 -3.25 -21.56 19.32
C GLY A 53 -2.65 -21.38 20.73
N TYR A 54 -3.11 -20.39 21.50
CA TYR A 54 -2.64 -20.12 22.86
C TYR A 54 -3.38 -20.97 23.90
N LYS A 55 -2.67 -21.39 24.94
CA LYS A 55 -3.21 -22.17 26.07
C LYS A 55 -3.26 -21.28 27.31
N VAL A 56 -4.39 -20.62 27.50
CA VAL A 56 -4.70 -19.82 28.69
C VAL A 56 -5.97 -20.36 29.29
N LYS A 57 -5.95 -20.74 30.57
CA LYS A 57 -7.19 -21.12 31.26
C LYS A 57 -8.03 -19.88 31.54
N SER A 58 -9.35 -20.04 31.52
CA SER A 58 -10.30 -18.96 31.81
C SER A 58 -10.12 -18.39 33.24
N SER A 59 -9.52 -19.15 34.16
CA SER A 59 -9.12 -18.72 35.51
C SER A 59 -7.92 -17.76 35.52
N ASP A 60 -7.02 -17.90 34.55
CA ASP A 60 -5.68 -17.30 34.57
C ASP A 60 -5.63 -16.00 33.73
N MET A 61 -6.72 -15.72 32.99
CA MET A 61 -6.86 -14.57 32.10
C MET A 61 -6.61 -13.21 32.79
N ALA A 62 -6.99 -13.08 34.07
CA ALA A 62 -6.75 -11.85 34.83
C ALA A 62 -5.26 -11.63 35.15
N GLU A 63 -4.52 -12.71 35.39
CA GLU A 63 -3.06 -12.66 35.61
C GLU A 63 -2.33 -12.38 34.29
N VAL A 64 -2.77 -13.00 33.19
CA VAL A 64 -2.25 -12.74 31.84
C VAL A 64 -2.47 -11.28 31.42
N ALA A 65 -3.65 -10.71 31.68
CA ALA A 65 -3.93 -9.30 31.43
C ALA A 65 -3.03 -8.38 32.27
N GLN A 66 -2.85 -8.67 33.56
CA GLN A 66 -1.97 -7.89 34.43
C GLN A 66 -0.49 -7.99 34.02
N LYS A 67 -0.03 -9.17 33.55
CA LYS A 67 1.31 -9.35 32.99
C LYS A 67 1.49 -8.59 31.67
N LEU A 68 0.47 -8.48 30.83
CA LEU A 68 0.51 -7.64 29.63
C LEU A 68 0.64 -6.15 29.96
N GLU A 69 -0.13 -5.63 30.93
CA GLU A 69 0.00 -4.24 31.40
C GLU A 69 1.41 -3.98 31.99
N GLN A 70 1.95 -4.91 32.79
CA GLN A 70 3.31 -4.80 33.34
C GLN A 70 4.41 -4.84 32.26
N LEU A 71 4.21 -5.62 31.20
CA LEU A 71 5.11 -5.65 30.05
C LEU A 71 5.07 -4.33 29.28
N GLU A 72 3.89 -3.75 29.07
CA GLU A 72 3.71 -2.45 28.41
C GLU A 72 4.36 -1.31 29.23
N GLU A 73 4.16 -1.29 30.56
CA GLU A 73 4.84 -0.32 31.45
C GLU A 73 6.37 -0.50 31.43
N ALA A 74 6.87 -1.73 31.43
CA ALA A 74 8.31 -2.01 31.36
C ALA A 74 8.91 -1.57 30.02
N MET A 75 8.25 -1.88 28.91
CA MET A 75 8.68 -1.45 27.57
C MET A 75 8.65 0.08 27.42
N CYS A 76 7.67 0.76 28.01
CA CYS A 76 7.65 2.22 28.06
C CYS A 76 8.82 2.80 28.87
N GLN A 77 9.15 2.23 30.03
CA GLN A 77 10.27 2.69 30.86
C GLN A 77 11.64 2.44 30.20
N VAL A 78 11.79 1.36 29.43
CA VAL A 78 13.05 1.05 28.74
C VAL A 78 13.29 1.95 27.51
N GLN A 79 12.28 2.62 26.94
CA GLN A 79 12.50 3.56 25.82
C GLN A 79 13.40 4.75 26.19
N ASP A 80 13.49 5.15 27.47
CA ASP A 80 14.43 6.17 27.96
C ASP A 80 15.88 5.64 28.16
N THR A 81 16.13 4.33 28.04
CA THR A 81 17.47 3.73 28.23
C THR A 81 17.80 2.69 27.14
N GLY A 82 18.72 3.05 26.24
CA GLY A 82 18.90 2.42 24.92
C GLY A 82 18.93 0.88 24.87
N LEU A 83 18.03 0.33 24.05
CA LEU A 83 17.80 -1.10 23.75
C LEU A 83 18.94 -1.78 22.96
N SER A 84 20.17 -1.72 23.47
CA SER A 84 21.36 -2.25 22.76
C SER A 84 21.79 -3.65 23.18
N HIS A 85 21.15 -4.28 24.18
CA HIS A 85 21.73 -5.45 24.88
C HIS A 85 20.84 -6.70 25.00
N LEU A 86 19.56 -6.65 24.62
CA LEU A 86 18.62 -7.78 24.74
C LEU A 86 18.64 -8.77 23.57
N ALA A 87 19.33 -8.43 22.46
CA ALA A 87 19.19 -9.13 21.18
C ALA A 87 20.11 -10.36 20.97
N PHE A 88 20.79 -10.86 22.02
CA PHE A 88 21.91 -11.81 21.84
C PHE A 88 21.82 -13.16 22.58
N ASP A 89 20.87 -13.37 23.50
CA ASP A 89 20.78 -14.60 24.31
C ASP A 89 19.33 -15.11 24.52
N THR A 90 18.40 -14.77 23.61
CA THR A 90 16.98 -15.15 23.72
C THR A 90 16.79 -16.67 23.62
N VAL A 91 16.52 -17.31 24.76
CA VAL A 91 16.14 -18.73 24.82
C VAL A 91 14.76 -18.94 24.17
N HIS A 92 14.63 -19.97 23.32
CA HIS A 92 13.37 -20.27 22.63
C HIS A 92 12.30 -20.85 23.58
N TYR A 93 11.56 -19.97 24.26
CA TYR A 93 10.34 -20.33 24.99
C TYR A 93 9.18 -20.62 24.02
N ASN A 94 8.30 -21.53 24.40
CA ASN A 94 7.13 -21.89 23.60
C ASN A 94 5.99 -20.87 23.82
N PRO A 95 5.64 -20.03 22.83
CA PRO A 95 4.61 -18.99 22.98
C PRO A 95 3.19 -19.55 23.16
N SER A 96 2.99 -20.87 23.04
CA SER A 96 1.71 -21.52 23.35
C SER A 96 1.30 -21.36 24.82
N ASP A 97 2.24 -21.14 25.74
CA ASP A 97 1.99 -20.90 27.17
C ASP A 97 2.18 -19.41 27.48
N LEU A 98 1.09 -18.65 27.36
CA LEU A 98 1.17 -17.18 27.33
C LEU A 98 1.59 -16.59 28.68
N SER A 99 1.15 -17.16 29.81
CA SER A 99 1.52 -16.65 31.14
C SER A 99 3.00 -16.86 31.43
N THR A 100 3.54 -18.05 31.12
CA THR A 100 4.97 -18.37 31.32
C THR A 100 5.86 -17.55 30.39
N TRP A 101 5.44 -17.33 29.15
CA TRP A 101 6.18 -16.53 28.17
C TRP A 101 6.26 -15.04 28.57
N LEU A 102 5.13 -14.45 29.00
CA LEU A 102 5.10 -13.06 29.49
C LEU A 102 6.00 -12.87 30.72
N GLU A 103 5.95 -13.80 31.68
CA GLU A 103 6.77 -13.75 32.90
C GLU A 103 8.28 -13.80 32.60
N SER A 104 8.69 -14.57 31.57
CA SER A 104 10.09 -14.58 31.10
C SER A 104 10.52 -13.21 30.57
N MET A 105 9.73 -12.59 29.69
CA MET A 105 10.08 -11.29 29.10
C MET A 105 10.10 -10.15 30.12
N ILE A 106 9.17 -10.15 31.09
CA ILE A 106 9.17 -9.18 32.19
C ILE A 106 10.43 -9.35 33.07
N THR A 107 10.88 -10.59 33.27
CA THR A 107 12.10 -10.91 34.03
C THR A 107 13.38 -10.53 33.28
N GLU A 108 13.39 -10.66 31.95
CA GLU A 108 14.51 -10.19 31.10
C GLU A 108 14.64 -8.66 31.09
N LEU A 109 13.51 -7.93 31.12
CA LEU A 109 13.48 -6.47 31.25
C LEU A 109 13.85 -5.97 32.65
N HIS A 110 13.52 -6.73 33.69
CA HIS A 110 13.79 -6.39 35.11
C HIS A 110 14.58 -7.49 35.84
N PRO A 111 15.88 -7.67 35.53
CA PRO A 111 16.71 -8.69 36.18
C PRO A 111 16.89 -8.39 37.69
N PRO A 112 16.78 -9.40 38.58
CA PRO A 112 16.95 -9.21 40.02
C PRO A 112 18.40 -8.84 40.38
N PRO A 113 18.63 -8.08 41.47
CA PRO A 113 19.96 -7.62 41.84
C PRO A 113 20.90 -8.79 42.20
N PRO A 114 22.17 -8.76 41.75
CA PRO A 114 23.07 -9.91 41.85
C PRO A 114 23.46 -10.24 43.29
N SER A 115 23.32 -11.51 43.68
CA SER A 115 23.79 -12.04 44.95
C SER A 115 25.30 -12.30 44.92
N PHE A 116 26.05 -11.62 45.79
CA PHE A 116 27.52 -11.72 45.86
C PHE A 116 28.01 -13.13 46.28
N PRO A 117 28.83 -13.83 45.47
CA PRO A 117 29.53 -15.04 45.89
C PRO A 117 30.71 -14.73 46.82
N GLN A 118 30.99 -15.62 47.78
CA GLN A 118 32.20 -15.55 48.60
C GLN A 118 33.44 -16.07 47.83
N PRO A 119 34.65 -15.53 48.10
CA PRO A 119 35.87 -15.93 47.39
C PRO A 119 36.49 -17.24 47.93
N PRO A 120 36.91 -18.17 47.05
CA PRO A 120 37.84 -19.25 47.39
C PRO A 120 39.32 -18.77 47.39
N PRO A 121 40.27 -19.52 47.99
CA PRO A 121 41.64 -19.06 48.26
C PRO A 121 42.63 -19.19 47.08
N SER A 122 43.87 -18.76 47.35
CA SER A 122 44.87 -18.30 46.37
C SER A 122 45.94 -19.32 45.89
N GLN A 123 46.38 -19.10 44.65
CA GLN A 123 47.75 -19.32 44.10
C GLN A 123 48.40 -20.72 44.10
N MET A 124 48.95 -21.11 42.94
CA MET A 124 50.38 -21.40 42.85
C MET A 124 50.95 -21.22 41.41
N ASN A 125 52.27 -21.13 41.33
CA ASN A 125 53.12 -21.05 40.13
C ASN A 125 53.10 -22.41 39.35
N ASP A 126 53.61 -22.56 38.12
CA ASP A 126 54.98 -22.20 37.68
C ASP A 126 55.19 -22.00 36.15
N SER A 127 56.45 -21.99 35.71
CA SER A 127 56.97 -21.21 34.58
C SER A 127 57.85 -22.03 33.59
N SER A 128 58.42 -21.32 32.60
CA SER A 128 59.47 -21.79 31.63
C SER A 128 58.96 -22.65 30.43
N PHE A 129 59.61 -22.72 29.25
CA PHE A 129 60.86 -22.09 28.77
C PHE A 129 61.00 -22.12 27.21
N LEU A 130 61.94 -21.32 26.67
CA LEU A 130 62.61 -21.38 25.34
C LEU A 130 61.95 -20.89 24.03
N ALA A 131 62.83 -20.28 23.20
CA ALA A 131 62.78 -20.03 21.75
C ALA A 131 64.10 -20.67 21.14
N PRO A 132 64.71 -20.35 19.96
CA PRO A 132 64.51 -19.22 19.02
C PRO A 132 64.68 -19.50 17.48
N ALA A 133 64.62 -18.41 16.69
CA ALA A 133 65.26 -18.18 15.37
C ALA A 133 64.65 -18.88 14.11
N GLU A 134 64.84 -18.41 12.85
CA GLU A 134 65.81 -17.45 12.28
C GLU A 134 65.23 -16.39 11.30
N SER A 135 65.99 -15.29 11.11
CA SER A 135 66.12 -14.34 9.94
C SER A 135 64.90 -13.63 9.31
N SER A 136 64.82 -12.29 9.18
CA SER A 136 65.68 -11.26 8.51
C SER A 136 65.43 -11.16 6.98
N THR A 137 65.33 -10.02 6.26
CA THR A 137 65.78 -8.60 6.39
C THR A 137 64.84 -7.72 5.48
N ILE A 138 64.21 -6.57 5.80
CA ILE A 138 64.59 -5.19 6.22
C ILE A 138 65.26 -4.26 5.18
N THR A 139 64.51 -3.24 4.69
CA THR A 139 64.84 -1.81 4.41
C THR A 139 63.67 -1.17 3.61
N SER A 140 63.12 0.06 3.76
CA SER A 140 63.28 1.29 4.60
C SER A 140 63.99 2.51 3.98
N ILE A 141 63.59 3.73 4.42
CA ILE A 141 64.20 5.10 4.23
C ILE A 141 63.74 5.80 2.91
N ASP A 142 63.27 7.07 2.84
CA ASP A 142 63.20 8.20 3.83
C ASP A 142 61.97 9.17 3.70
N TYR A 143 62.01 10.31 4.43
CA TYR A 143 60.98 11.30 4.86
C TYR A 143 60.38 12.38 3.89
N ASP A 144 59.14 12.77 4.23
CA ASP A 144 58.36 14.07 4.25
C ASP A 144 59.02 15.44 3.83
N PRO A 145 58.31 16.60 3.62
CA PRO A 145 56.92 16.93 4.03
C PRO A 145 56.02 17.88 3.18
N GLN A 146 54.80 18.09 3.70
CA GLN A 146 53.82 19.19 3.48
C GLN A 146 53.04 19.35 2.15
N ARG A 147 51.72 19.08 2.21
CA ARG A 147 50.68 20.10 1.95
C ARG A 147 49.31 19.72 2.55
N GLN A 148 48.59 20.72 3.07
CA GLN A 148 47.23 20.56 3.63
C GLN A 148 46.16 20.87 2.58
N THR A 149 45.20 19.95 2.40
CA THR A 149 43.80 20.25 2.02
C THR A 149 42.91 19.16 2.60
N SER A 150 41.80 19.54 3.23
CA SER A 150 40.91 18.64 3.96
C SER A 150 39.99 17.83 3.04
N SER A 151 40.07 16.50 3.12
CA SER A 151 39.06 15.57 2.61
C SER A 151 38.29 14.96 3.79
N LEU A 152 36.99 15.25 3.90
CA LEU A 152 36.12 14.51 4.80
C LEU A 152 35.78 13.17 4.16
N ILE A 153 35.97 12.09 4.91
CA ILE A 153 35.55 10.74 4.53
C ILE A 153 34.05 10.64 4.80
N PHE A 154 33.29 10.17 3.81
CA PHE A 154 31.89 9.81 3.95
C PHE A 154 31.84 8.28 3.93
N GLU A 155 31.49 7.64 5.04
CA GLU A 155 31.39 6.18 5.11
C GLU A 155 30.02 5.71 4.58
N GLU A 156 30.05 4.79 3.61
CA GLU A 156 28.85 4.19 3.02
C GLU A 156 28.28 3.09 3.92
N SER A 157 27.45 3.47 4.90
CA SER A 157 26.71 2.52 5.74
C SER A 157 25.45 2.00 5.04
N SER A 158 25.63 1.16 4.01
CA SER A 158 24.54 0.56 3.22
C SER A 158 24.14 -0.84 3.71
N SER A 159 23.26 -0.91 4.71
CA SER A 159 22.54 -2.14 5.07
C SER A 159 21.22 -1.82 5.80
N SER A 160 20.10 -1.74 5.06
CA SER A 160 18.77 -1.51 5.63
C SER A 160 17.98 -2.81 5.75
N ASP A 161 18.17 -3.53 6.85
CA ASP A 161 17.35 -4.69 7.21
C ASP A 161 15.95 -4.26 7.66
N TYR A 162 15.01 -4.19 6.71
CA TYR A 162 13.58 -4.02 6.99
C TYR A 162 12.86 -5.37 6.90
N ASP A 163 12.45 -5.90 8.06
CA ASP A 163 11.89 -7.24 8.23
C ASP A 163 10.41 -7.34 7.77
N LEU A 164 10.06 -8.44 7.09
CA LEU A 164 8.79 -8.65 6.37
C LEU A 164 7.61 -9.05 7.27
N LYS A 165 7.56 -8.56 8.52
CA LYS A 165 6.57 -8.98 9.54
C LYS A 165 5.29 -8.13 9.61
N ALA A 166 5.21 -7.05 8.84
CA ALA A 166 4.03 -6.17 8.81
C ALA A 166 2.91 -6.71 7.89
N ILE A 167 2.31 -7.86 8.25
CA ILE A 167 0.93 -8.32 7.95
C ILE A 167 0.75 -9.67 8.69
N THR A 168 0.07 -9.66 9.84
CA THR A 168 -0.77 -10.71 10.50
C THR A 168 -0.78 -10.54 12.03
N SER A 169 -1.42 -9.50 12.57
CA SER A 169 -1.61 -9.35 14.03
C SER A 169 -2.71 -8.35 14.45
N SER A 170 -2.92 -7.26 13.71
CA SER A 170 -3.84 -6.18 14.10
C SER A 170 -5.29 -6.35 13.61
N ALA A 171 -5.96 -7.42 14.02
CA ALA A 171 -7.40 -7.59 13.77
C ALA A 171 -8.10 -8.48 14.81
N ILE A 172 -8.44 -7.92 15.98
CA ILE A 172 -9.45 -8.45 16.93
C ILE A 172 -9.87 -7.34 17.91
N TYR A 173 -11.14 -7.33 18.28
CA TYR A 173 -11.84 -6.43 19.23
C TYR A 173 -11.91 -4.90 18.99
N SER A 174 -13.15 -4.40 19.05
CA SER A 174 -13.48 -3.02 19.41
C SER A 174 -14.59 -3.04 20.48
N PRO A 175 -14.49 -2.29 21.59
CA PRO A 175 -15.56 -2.22 22.57
C PRO A 175 -16.47 -1.00 22.40
N ARG A 176 -17.77 -1.23 22.25
CA ARG A 176 -18.83 -0.38 22.83
C ARG A 176 -19.28 -1.08 24.13
N GLU A 177 -19.84 -0.45 25.16
CA GLU A 177 -20.38 0.92 25.33
C GLU A 177 -20.49 1.22 26.84
N ASN A 178 -20.45 2.49 27.31
CA ASN A 178 -21.27 2.92 28.47
C ASN A 178 -21.25 4.45 28.77
N LYS A 179 -22.43 5.08 28.63
CA LYS A 179 -23.06 6.04 29.57
C LYS A 179 -22.29 7.31 30.07
N ARG A 180 -22.47 8.40 29.31
CA ARG A 180 -23.32 9.57 29.67
C ARG A 180 -23.16 10.21 31.07
N LEU A 181 -22.65 11.44 31.11
CA LEU A 181 -23.06 12.51 32.04
C LEU A 181 -23.33 13.84 31.29
N LYS A 182 -24.11 14.73 31.91
CA LYS A 182 -24.33 16.14 31.53
C LYS A 182 -23.89 17.04 32.70
N PRO A 183 -23.40 18.25 32.45
CA PRO A 183 -24.19 19.48 32.64
C PRO A 183 -24.37 20.20 31.28
N SER A 184 -25.50 20.79 30.88
CA SER A 184 -26.29 21.91 31.45
C SER A 184 -25.53 23.23 31.48
N SER A 185 -25.94 24.13 30.58
CA SER A 185 -25.50 25.52 30.46
C SER A 185 -26.10 26.40 31.55
N GLU A 186 -25.35 27.38 32.02
CA GLU A 186 -25.92 28.66 32.46
C GLU A 186 -24.95 29.80 32.16
N SER A 187 -25.47 31.01 32.03
CA SER A 187 -24.74 32.21 31.65
C SER A 187 -24.63 33.16 32.83
N ASP A 188 -23.51 33.86 32.97
CA ASP A 188 -23.56 35.14 33.67
C ASP A 188 -22.59 36.16 33.06
N SER A 189 -22.91 37.43 33.26
CA SER A 189 -22.19 38.57 32.70
C SER A 189 -21.98 39.62 33.77
N ASP A 190 -20.78 40.20 33.89
CA ASP A 190 -20.67 41.48 34.58
C ASP A 190 -19.56 42.39 34.07
N LEU A 191 -19.72 43.68 34.35
CA LEU A 191 -18.97 44.81 33.78
C LEU A 191 -18.13 45.49 34.86
N PHE A 192 -16.84 45.75 34.61
CA PHE A 192 -16.17 46.90 35.24
C PHE A 192 -15.18 47.60 34.31
N SER A 193 -15.36 48.92 34.20
CA SER A 193 -14.34 49.89 33.76
C SER A 193 -13.70 50.49 35.03
N THR A 194 -12.52 51.12 35.05
CA THR A 194 -11.83 52.00 34.09
C THR A 194 -10.32 52.07 34.40
N SER A 195 -9.50 52.48 33.42
CA SER A 195 -8.51 53.58 33.54
C SER A 195 -7.58 53.60 32.32
N ALA A 196 -6.99 54.75 31.97
CA ALA A 196 -6.19 54.91 30.76
C ALA A 196 -4.99 55.85 30.97
N ILE A 197 -3.80 55.44 30.50
CA ILE A 197 -2.61 56.31 30.38
C ILE A 197 -1.83 55.95 29.09
N GLY A 198 -1.77 56.92 28.17
CA GLY A 198 -0.54 57.37 27.49
C GLY A 198 0.25 56.46 26.53
N ALA A 199 0.27 56.88 25.25
CA ALA A 199 1.30 56.63 24.21
C ALA A 199 1.49 55.17 23.72
N SER A 200 1.62 54.90 22.42
CA SER A 200 2.23 55.72 21.36
C SER A 200 1.70 55.34 19.97
N ASP A 201 1.89 56.22 18.98
CA ASP A 201 1.54 55.95 17.58
C ASP A 201 2.40 54.81 17.00
N SER A 202 1.77 53.68 16.74
CA SER A 202 2.20 52.76 15.69
C SER A 202 1.02 52.51 14.75
N THR A 203 1.24 52.73 13.46
CA THR A 203 0.20 52.50 12.46
C THR A 203 0.04 51.00 12.24
N THR A 204 -0.84 50.39 13.05
CA THR A 204 -1.36 49.05 12.80
C THR A 204 -2.11 49.07 11.48
N ARG A 205 -1.36 48.79 10.40
CA ARG A 205 -1.94 48.42 9.11
C ARG A 205 -2.94 47.31 9.41
N PRO A 206 -4.21 47.42 8.99
CA PRO A 206 -5.12 46.30 9.12
C PRO A 206 -4.49 45.13 8.37
N ILE A 207 -4.16 44.06 9.09
CA ILE A 207 -3.93 42.77 8.47
C ILE A 207 -5.32 42.38 7.96
N VAL A 208 -5.61 42.78 6.72
CA VAL A 208 -6.73 42.24 5.97
C VAL A 208 -6.45 40.76 5.91
N LEU A 209 -7.24 40.01 6.67
CA LEU A 209 -7.22 38.56 6.67
C LEU A 209 -7.90 38.15 5.36
N VAL A 210 -7.13 38.28 4.26
CA VAL A 210 -7.61 38.06 2.89
C VAL A 210 -8.13 36.63 2.86
N ASP A 211 -9.43 36.51 2.59
CA ASP A 211 -10.15 35.25 2.78
C ASP A 211 -9.41 34.12 2.07
N SER A 212 -9.05 33.08 2.83
CA SER A 212 -8.35 31.91 2.29
C SER A 212 -9.20 31.24 1.22
N GLN A 213 -10.52 31.28 1.35
CA GLN A 213 -11.47 30.76 0.36
C GLN A 213 -11.48 31.61 -0.91
N GLU A 214 -11.46 32.95 -0.82
CA GLU A 214 -11.38 33.81 -2.00
C GLU A 214 -10.04 33.63 -2.73
N ASN A 215 -8.93 33.60 -1.99
CA ASN A 215 -7.62 33.32 -2.54
C ASN A 215 -7.55 31.92 -3.20
N GLY A 216 -8.25 30.92 -2.65
CA GLY A 216 -8.34 29.57 -3.22
C GLY A 216 -9.10 29.54 -4.55
N ILE A 217 -10.20 30.29 -4.64
CA ILE A 217 -10.94 30.49 -5.90
C ILE A 217 -10.07 31.23 -6.93
N GLN A 218 -9.36 32.30 -6.51
CA GLN A 218 -8.42 33.01 -7.38
C GLN A 218 -7.25 32.11 -7.84
N LEU A 219 -6.79 31.18 -7.00
CA LEU A 219 -5.71 30.23 -7.32
C LEU A 219 -6.14 29.23 -8.40
N VAL A 220 -7.33 28.64 -8.27
CA VAL A 220 -7.89 27.75 -9.30
C VAL A 220 -8.09 28.49 -10.62
N HIS A 221 -8.66 29.71 -10.59
CA HIS A 221 -8.80 30.53 -11.80
C HIS A 221 -7.44 30.89 -12.42
N ALA A 222 -6.41 31.16 -11.62
CA ALA A 222 -5.06 31.45 -12.12
C ALA A 222 -4.41 30.22 -12.77
N LEU A 223 -4.54 29.03 -12.16
CA LEU A 223 -4.09 27.75 -12.73
C LEU A 223 -4.70 27.50 -14.10
N MET A 224 -6.04 27.60 -14.21
CA MET A 224 -6.77 27.40 -15.46
C MET A 224 -6.38 28.42 -16.53
N ALA A 225 -6.33 29.72 -16.18
CA ALA A 225 -5.90 30.77 -17.11
C ALA A 225 -4.44 30.60 -17.56
N CYS A 226 -3.56 30.07 -16.70
CA CYS A 226 -2.17 29.80 -17.06
C CYS A 226 -2.07 28.64 -18.06
N ALA A 227 -2.83 27.56 -17.84
CA ALA A 227 -2.93 26.45 -18.79
C ALA A 227 -3.52 26.91 -20.14
N GLU A 228 -4.48 27.82 -20.12
CA GLU A 228 -5.06 28.40 -21.34
C GLU A 228 -4.03 29.26 -22.09
N ALA A 229 -3.32 30.15 -21.39
CA ALA A 229 -2.25 30.96 -21.98
C ALA A 229 -1.14 30.09 -22.59
N VAL A 230 -0.79 28.96 -21.95
CA VAL A 230 0.15 27.98 -22.52
C VAL A 230 -0.42 27.29 -23.76
N GLN A 231 -1.70 26.88 -23.75
CA GLN A 231 -2.34 26.27 -24.93
C GLN A 231 -2.41 27.24 -26.12
N GLN A 232 -2.64 28.53 -25.85
CA GLN A 232 -2.63 29.60 -26.84
C GLN A 232 -1.20 30.06 -27.25
N ASN A 233 -0.15 29.43 -26.68
CA ASN A 233 1.27 29.81 -26.85
C ASN A 233 1.57 31.28 -26.48
N ASN A 234 0.75 31.89 -25.61
CA ASN A 234 0.94 33.22 -25.05
C ASN A 234 1.85 33.15 -23.80
N LEU A 235 3.12 32.82 -24.04
CA LEU A 235 4.08 32.52 -22.97
C LEU A 235 4.31 33.71 -22.01
N ASN A 236 4.22 34.95 -22.49
CA ASN A 236 4.35 36.15 -21.65
C ASN A 236 3.23 36.24 -20.59
N LEU A 237 1.99 35.90 -20.98
CA LEU A 237 0.86 35.85 -20.05
C LEU A 237 0.98 34.65 -19.11
N ALA A 238 1.40 33.49 -19.63
CA ALA A 238 1.64 32.30 -18.82
C ALA A 238 2.73 32.52 -17.75
N GLU A 239 3.83 33.21 -18.09
CA GLU A 239 4.90 33.55 -17.14
C GLU A 239 4.42 34.50 -16.03
N ALA A 240 3.59 35.47 -16.36
CA ALA A 240 2.97 36.36 -15.37
C ALA A 240 1.98 35.61 -14.47
N LEU A 241 1.20 34.67 -15.04
CA LEU A 241 0.24 33.86 -14.29
C LEU A 241 0.92 32.83 -13.39
N VAL A 242 1.95 32.11 -13.83
CA VAL A 242 2.66 31.13 -12.99
C VAL A 242 3.35 31.79 -11.79
N LYS A 243 3.86 33.02 -11.96
CA LYS A 243 4.33 33.85 -10.84
C LYS A 243 3.21 34.20 -9.86
N ARG A 244 2.01 34.57 -10.35
CA ARG A 244 0.83 34.82 -9.50
C ARG A 244 0.36 33.55 -8.77
N ILE A 245 0.36 32.39 -9.43
CA ILE A 245 0.01 31.10 -8.82
C ILE A 245 0.93 30.81 -7.63
N GLY A 246 2.23 31.05 -7.75
CA GLY A 246 3.17 30.88 -6.63
C GLY A 246 2.81 31.70 -5.39
N TYR A 247 2.50 32.99 -5.55
CA TYR A 247 2.06 33.84 -4.44
C TYR A 247 0.72 33.38 -3.82
N LEU A 248 -0.24 32.97 -4.66
CA LEU A 248 -1.54 32.48 -4.19
C LEU A 248 -1.44 31.11 -3.51
N ALA A 249 -0.57 30.20 -3.96
CA ALA A 249 -0.36 28.90 -3.33
C ALA A 249 0.20 29.02 -1.90
N VAL A 250 1.10 29.98 -1.66
CA VAL A 250 1.64 30.29 -0.33
C VAL A 250 0.53 30.74 0.65
N SER A 251 -0.52 31.41 0.17
CA SER A 251 -1.65 31.82 1.02
C SER A 251 -2.59 30.68 1.41
N GLN A 252 -2.53 29.53 0.73
CA GLN A 252 -3.35 28.34 1.00
C GLN A 252 -2.68 27.42 2.02
N ALA A 253 -3.41 26.39 2.47
CA ALA A 253 -2.93 25.33 3.35
C ALA A 253 -3.28 23.94 2.78
N GLY A 254 -2.74 22.88 3.41
CA GLY A 254 -3.04 21.48 3.08
C GLY A 254 -2.89 21.12 1.58
N ALA A 255 -3.74 20.20 1.13
CA ALA A 255 -3.76 19.68 -0.24
C ALA A 255 -3.77 20.79 -1.31
N MET A 256 -4.55 21.87 -1.12
CA MET A 256 -4.63 22.95 -2.11
C MET A 256 -3.28 23.66 -2.32
N ARG A 257 -2.51 23.94 -1.25
CA ARG A 257 -1.14 24.49 -1.39
C ARG A 257 -0.25 23.53 -2.18
N LYS A 258 -0.29 22.24 -1.83
CA LYS A 258 0.61 21.20 -2.37
C LYS A 258 0.35 20.96 -3.86
N VAL A 259 -0.90 20.69 -4.23
CA VAL A 259 -1.34 20.49 -5.62
C VAL A 259 -0.99 21.72 -6.46
N ALA A 260 -1.34 22.92 -6.00
CA ALA A 260 -1.03 24.14 -6.74
C ALA A 260 0.48 24.38 -6.92
N THR A 261 1.31 23.96 -5.96
CA THR A 261 2.78 24.04 -6.06
C THR A 261 3.30 23.11 -7.17
N PHE A 262 2.91 21.83 -7.18
CA PHE A 262 3.33 20.89 -8.23
C PHE A 262 2.80 21.27 -9.61
N PHE A 263 1.55 21.74 -9.72
CA PHE A 263 1.00 22.23 -10.99
C PHE A 263 1.68 23.53 -11.46
N ALA A 264 2.07 24.44 -10.55
CA ALA A 264 2.85 25.62 -10.90
C ALA A 264 4.25 25.25 -11.41
N GLU A 265 4.93 24.29 -10.76
CA GLU A 265 6.22 23.80 -11.21
C GLU A 265 6.12 23.15 -12.60
N ALA A 266 5.13 22.28 -12.81
CA ALA A 266 4.92 21.62 -14.09
C ALA A 266 4.55 22.61 -15.22
N LEU A 267 3.75 23.64 -14.93
CA LEU A 267 3.48 24.74 -15.86
C LEU A 267 4.75 25.55 -16.15
N ALA A 268 5.57 25.87 -15.15
CA ALA A 268 6.84 26.58 -15.35
C ALA A 268 7.81 25.75 -16.22
N ARG A 269 7.98 24.46 -15.91
CA ARG A 269 8.74 23.49 -16.72
C ARG A 269 8.27 23.51 -18.18
N ARG A 270 6.96 23.50 -18.43
CA ARG A 270 6.37 23.59 -19.77
C ARG A 270 6.67 24.91 -20.48
N ILE A 271 6.51 26.04 -19.79
CA ILE A 271 6.74 27.40 -20.31
C ILE A 271 8.20 27.57 -20.75
N TYR A 272 9.14 27.15 -19.90
CA TYR A 272 10.58 27.22 -20.19
C TYR A 272 11.12 26.03 -21.02
N ARG A 273 10.25 25.06 -21.36
CA ARG A 273 10.59 23.82 -22.11
C ARG A 273 11.65 22.94 -21.43
N VAL A 274 11.68 22.98 -20.10
CA VAL A 274 12.53 22.12 -19.25
C VAL A 274 11.79 20.82 -18.97
N CYS A 275 11.98 19.83 -19.86
CA CYS A 275 11.56 18.46 -19.56
C CYS A 275 12.45 17.89 -18.43
N PRO A 276 11.96 16.92 -17.62
CA PRO A 276 12.81 16.22 -16.65
C PRO A 276 13.97 15.51 -17.35
N GLU A 277 15.19 15.70 -16.88
CA GLU A 277 16.33 14.92 -17.35
C GLU A 277 16.22 13.48 -16.81
N ASN A 278 16.13 12.51 -17.73
CA ASN A 278 16.13 11.06 -17.52
C ASN A 278 15.06 10.48 -16.55
N PRO A 279 14.17 9.58 -17.01
CA PRO A 279 13.33 8.77 -16.11
C PRO A 279 14.12 7.64 -15.40
N LEU A 280 15.46 7.71 -15.39
CA LEU A 280 16.35 6.61 -15.00
C LEU A 280 16.75 6.61 -13.53
N ASP A 281 16.28 7.52 -12.68
CA ASP A 281 16.44 7.35 -11.23
C ASP A 281 15.39 6.37 -10.68
N HIS A 282 15.60 5.09 -10.98
CA HIS A 282 14.69 4.01 -10.63
C HIS A 282 14.67 3.75 -9.12
N SER A 283 15.81 3.87 -8.41
CA SER A 283 15.88 3.69 -6.96
C SER A 283 15.13 4.79 -6.21
N MET A 284 15.20 6.06 -6.64
CA MET A 284 14.31 7.10 -6.12
C MET A 284 12.84 6.83 -6.47
N SER A 285 12.56 6.23 -7.63
CA SER A 285 11.18 5.88 -8.03
C SER A 285 10.58 4.79 -7.11
N ASP A 286 11.34 3.72 -6.84
CA ASP A 286 10.93 2.62 -5.97
C ASP A 286 10.78 3.08 -4.51
N MET A 287 11.69 3.90 -4.00
CA MET A 287 11.58 4.50 -2.66
C MET A 287 10.29 5.34 -2.51
N LEU A 288 9.97 6.17 -3.51
CA LEU A 288 8.75 6.97 -3.52
C LEU A 288 7.49 6.10 -3.65
N GLN A 289 7.55 5.02 -4.43
CA GLN A 289 6.44 4.06 -4.54
C GLN A 289 6.24 3.27 -3.24
N LEU A 290 7.29 2.95 -2.49
CA LEU A 290 7.19 2.30 -1.17
C LEU A 290 6.49 3.19 -0.15
N HIS A 291 6.85 4.48 -0.06
CA HIS A 291 6.13 5.41 0.81
C HIS A 291 4.67 5.64 0.36
N PHE A 292 4.39 5.59 -0.95
CA PHE A 292 3.02 5.56 -1.47
C PHE A 292 2.27 4.28 -1.09
N TYR A 293 2.94 3.12 -1.06
CA TYR A 293 2.39 1.85 -0.58
C TYR A 293 2.03 1.89 0.91
N GLU A 294 2.81 2.59 1.75
CA GLU A 294 2.54 2.71 3.19
C GLU A 294 1.50 3.79 3.55
N SER A 295 1.58 4.98 2.96
CA SER A 295 0.71 6.12 3.34
C SER A 295 -0.80 5.92 3.10
N CYS A 296 -1.19 5.00 2.20
CA CYS A 296 -2.55 4.92 1.66
C CYS A 296 -2.91 3.51 1.13
N PRO A 297 -4.20 3.17 0.94
CA PRO A 297 -4.62 1.82 0.54
C PRO A 297 -4.46 1.53 -0.96
N TYR A 298 -3.97 2.47 -1.77
CA TYR A 298 -4.06 2.43 -3.23
C TYR A 298 -3.36 1.23 -3.90
N LEU A 299 -2.07 1.02 -3.63
CA LEU A 299 -1.34 -0.14 -4.15
C LEU A 299 -1.67 -1.43 -3.41
N LYS A 300 -1.99 -1.35 -2.10
CA LYS A 300 -2.49 -2.49 -1.31
C LYS A 300 -3.77 -3.07 -1.93
N PHE A 301 -4.71 -2.21 -2.35
CA PHE A 301 -5.91 -2.59 -3.10
C PHE A 301 -5.57 -3.27 -4.43
N ALA A 302 -4.63 -2.70 -5.20
CA ALA A 302 -4.18 -3.29 -6.46
C ALA A 302 -3.68 -4.73 -6.25
N HIS A 303 -2.74 -4.91 -5.31
CA HIS A 303 -2.12 -6.20 -5.01
C HIS A 303 -3.15 -7.22 -4.50
N PHE A 304 -4.00 -6.88 -3.52
CA PHE A 304 -4.98 -7.84 -2.97
C PHE A 304 -6.07 -8.21 -3.99
N THR A 305 -6.60 -7.25 -4.75
CA THR A 305 -7.64 -7.55 -5.76
C THR A 305 -7.10 -8.34 -6.97
N ALA A 306 -5.85 -8.08 -7.38
CA ALA A 306 -5.16 -8.93 -8.37
C ALA A 306 -4.89 -10.33 -7.79
N ASN A 307 -4.25 -10.42 -6.61
CA ASN A 307 -3.90 -11.70 -5.98
C ASN A 307 -5.13 -12.60 -5.75
N GLN A 308 -6.30 -12.06 -5.39
CA GLN A 308 -7.51 -12.86 -5.25
C GLN A 308 -7.98 -13.47 -6.58
N ALA A 309 -7.86 -12.75 -7.70
CA ALA A 309 -8.16 -13.30 -9.02
C ALA A 309 -7.12 -14.35 -9.45
N ILE A 310 -5.83 -14.13 -9.13
CA ILE A 310 -4.74 -15.09 -9.38
C ILE A 310 -4.98 -16.39 -8.59
N LEU A 311 -5.39 -16.30 -7.32
CA LEU A 311 -5.73 -17.45 -6.48
C LEU A 311 -6.92 -18.25 -7.04
N GLU A 312 -7.98 -17.56 -7.49
CA GLU A 312 -9.15 -18.19 -8.11
C GLU A 312 -8.79 -18.87 -9.45
N ALA A 313 -7.91 -18.28 -10.28
CA ALA A 313 -7.41 -18.91 -11.51
C ALA A 313 -6.47 -20.11 -11.27
N PHE A 314 -5.79 -20.13 -10.13
CA PHE A 314 -4.89 -21.22 -9.73
C PHE A 314 -5.58 -22.36 -8.95
N GLU A 315 -6.89 -22.32 -8.74
CA GLU A 315 -7.63 -23.39 -8.05
C GLU A 315 -7.42 -24.75 -8.74
N GLY A 316 -7.12 -25.79 -7.94
CA GLY A 316 -6.86 -27.15 -8.44
C GLY A 316 -5.55 -27.36 -9.23
N LYS A 317 -4.91 -26.29 -9.72
CA LYS A 317 -3.62 -26.36 -10.44
C LYS A 317 -2.48 -26.81 -9.50
N LYS A 318 -1.51 -27.57 -10.02
CA LYS A 318 -0.37 -28.13 -9.27
C LYS A 318 0.98 -27.45 -9.55
N ARG A 319 1.18 -26.90 -10.75
CA ARG A 319 2.29 -26.01 -11.09
C ARG A 319 1.69 -24.73 -11.66
N VAL A 320 2.13 -23.60 -11.15
CA VAL A 320 1.55 -22.28 -11.43
C VAL A 320 2.67 -21.28 -11.70
N HIS A 321 2.50 -20.41 -12.68
CA HIS A 321 3.50 -19.44 -13.11
C HIS A 321 2.87 -18.06 -13.21
N VAL A 322 3.38 -17.08 -12.46
CA VAL A 322 3.05 -15.66 -12.66
C VAL A 322 4.18 -14.98 -13.43
N ILE A 323 3.80 -14.24 -14.47
CA ILE A 323 4.67 -13.32 -15.20
C ILE A 323 4.23 -11.91 -14.80
N ASP A 324 5.06 -11.23 -14.03
CA ASP A 324 4.77 -9.91 -13.49
C ASP A 324 5.49 -8.83 -14.31
N PHE A 325 4.71 -7.89 -14.85
CA PHE A 325 5.23 -6.79 -15.68
C PHE A 325 5.83 -5.64 -14.86
N SER A 326 5.67 -5.66 -13.54
CA SER A 326 5.95 -4.54 -12.62
C SER A 326 6.64 -5.01 -11.34
N MET A 327 7.77 -5.72 -11.45
CA MET A 327 8.35 -6.44 -10.30
C MET A 327 8.77 -5.50 -9.14
N ASN A 328 9.39 -4.36 -9.47
CA ASN A 328 9.83 -3.32 -8.53
C ASN A 328 10.46 -3.92 -7.25
N GLN A 329 9.92 -3.59 -6.06
CA GLN A 329 10.37 -4.16 -4.77
C GLN A 329 9.65 -5.48 -4.37
N GLY A 330 8.83 -6.07 -5.25
CA GLY A 330 8.20 -7.37 -5.05
C GLY A 330 7.02 -7.44 -4.07
N MET A 331 6.54 -6.29 -3.57
CA MET A 331 5.58 -6.17 -2.45
C MET A 331 4.22 -6.89 -2.66
N GLN A 332 3.84 -7.25 -3.89
CA GLN A 332 2.63 -8.03 -4.18
C GLN A 332 2.76 -9.51 -3.76
N TRP A 333 3.97 -10.07 -3.81
CA TRP A 333 4.21 -11.51 -3.85
C TRP A 333 4.25 -12.24 -2.50
N PRO A 334 4.68 -11.64 -1.36
CA PRO A 334 4.63 -12.28 -0.05
C PRO A 334 3.22 -12.75 0.36
N ALA A 335 2.20 -11.92 0.13
CA ALA A 335 0.81 -12.25 0.45
C ALA A 335 0.26 -13.38 -0.44
N LEU A 336 0.66 -13.44 -1.72
CA LEU A 336 0.29 -14.55 -2.60
C LEU A 336 0.99 -15.86 -2.18
N LEU A 337 2.28 -15.79 -1.84
CA LEU A 337 3.05 -16.93 -1.33
C LEU A 337 2.38 -17.56 -0.10
N GLN A 338 2.01 -16.74 0.89
CA GLN A 338 1.29 -17.18 2.08
C GLN A 338 -0.08 -17.81 1.74
N ALA A 339 -0.86 -17.17 0.87
CA ALA A 339 -2.16 -17.69 0.45
C ALA A 339 -2.07 -18.99 -0.36
N LEU A 340 -0.99 -19.19 -1.14
CA LEU A 340 -0.69 -20.44 -1.83
C LEU A 340 -0.27 -21.56 -0.86
N ALA A 341 0.50 -21.25 0.17
CA ALA A 341 0.88 -22.20 1.23
C ALA A 341 -0.34 -22.70 2.03
N LEU A 342 -1.31 -21.82 2.31
CA LEU A 342 -2.53 -22.12 3.06
C LEU A 342 -3.64 -22.82 2.25
N ARG A 343 -3.38 -23.22 0.99
CA ARG A 343 -4.37 -23.90 0.15
C ARG A 343 -4.79 -25.27 0.73
N PRO A 344 -6.10 -25.61 0.76
CA PRO A 344 -6.57 -26.94 1.19
C PRO A 344 -6.02 -28.12 0.38
N SER A 345 -5.51 -27.88 -0.83
CA SER A 345 -4.82 -28.87 -1.66
C SER A 345 -3.37 -29.15 -1.26
N GLY A 346 -2.84 -28.42 -0.27
CA GLY A 346 -1.41 -28.13 -0.15
C GLY A 346 -0.94 -27.09 -1.20
N PRO A 347 0.28 -26.55 -1.03
CA PRO A 347 0.87 -25.61 -1.98
C PRO A 347 1.12 -26.24 -3.35
N PRO A 348 0.95 -25.48 -4.45
CA PRO A 348 1.49 -25.85 -5.76
C PRO A 348 2.99 -25.52 -5.83
N ALA A 349 3.66 -26.05 -6.86
CA ALA A 349 4.92 -25.46 -7.31
C ALA A 349 4.65 -24.10 -7.95
N PHE A 350 5.32 -23.05 -7.47
CA PHE A 350 5.10 -21.67 -7.90
C PHE A 350 6.35 -21.10 -8.60
N ARG A 351 6.20 -20.77 -9.88
CA ARG A 351 7.18 -19.99 -10.65
C ARG A 351 6.78 -18.53 -10.68
N LEU A 352 7.73 -17.62 -10.48
CA LEU A 352 7.55 -16.17 -10.65
C LEU A 352 8.60 -15.64 -11.62
N THR A 353 8.16 -14.88 -12.62
CA THR A 353 9.05 -14.14 -13.52
C THR A 353 8.76 -12.66 -13.37
N GLY A 354 9.68 -11.95 -12.71
CA GLY A 354 9.59 -10.51 -12.48
C GLY A 354 10.29 -9.73 -13.59
N ILE A 355 9.56 -8.85 -14.27
CA ILE A 355 10.11 -7.97 -15.31
C ILE A 355 10.35 -6.57 -14.72
N GLY A 356 11.46 -5.93 -15.09
CA GLY A 356 11.80 -4.57 -14.68
C GLY A 356 12.88 -3.92 -15.56
N PRO A 357 13.08 -2.59 -15.47
CA PRO A 357 14.16 -1.87 -16.16
C PRO A 357 15.56 -2.31 -15.69
N PRO A 358 16.64 -2.02 -16.44
CA PRO A 358 17.99 -2.13 -15.91
C PRO A 358 18.23 -1.10 -14.79
N ALA A 359 18.97 -1.49 -13.75
CA ALA A 359 19.36 -0.56 -12.70
C ALA A 359 20.42 0.45 -13.19
N PRO A 360 20.46 1.70 -12.67
CA PRO A 360 21.30 2.76 -13.24
C PRO A 360 22.79 2.58 -12.95
N ASP A 361 23.10 1.88 -11.85
CA ASP A 361 24.41 1.44 -11.39
C ASP A 361 24.83 0.08 -11.99
N ASN A 362 23.93 -0.60 -12.72
CA ASN A 362 24.04 -1.99 -13.20
C ASN A 362 23.98 -3.05 -12.09
N SER A 363 23.37 -2.75 -10.95
CA SER A 363 22.96 -3.77 -9.95
C SER A 363 21.87 -4.70 -10.49
N ASP A 364 21.74 -5.90 -9.90
CA ASP A 364 20.66 -6.86 -10.21
C ASP A 364 19.66 -6.90 -9.05
N TYR A 365 18.96 -5.78 -8.83
CA TYR A 365 17.92 -5.66 -7.81
C TYR A 365 16.78 -6.68 -8.01
N LEU A 366 16.52 -7.10 -9.25
CA LEU A 366 15.55 -8.16 -9.54
C LEU A 366 15.99 -9.49 -8.92
N GLN A 367 17.29 -9.83 -8.95
CA GLN A 367 17.82 -11.01 -8.29
C GLN A 367 17.78 -10.90 -6.76
N GLU A 368 17.98 -9.71 -6.18
CA GLU A 368 17.81 -9.51 -4.72
C GLU A 368 16.37 -9.73 -4.25
N VAL A 369 15.39 -9.16 -4.94
CA VAL A 369 13.97 -9.38 -4.65
C VAL A 369 13.62 -10.87 -4.83
N GLY A 370 14.21 -11.52 -5.83
CA GLY A 370 14.16 -12.97 -6.02
C GLY A 370 14.66 -13.77 -4.82
N TRP A 371 15.80 -13.41 -4.23
CA TRP A 371 16.34 -14.06 -3.04
C TRP A 371 15.47 -13.83 -1.79
N LYS A 372 14.96 -12.60 -1.59
CA LYS A 372 14.04 -12.26 -0.49
C LYS A 372 12.76 -13.11 -0.56
N LEU A 373 12.16 -13.24 -1.75
CA LEU A 373 10.98 -14.09 -1.96
C LEU A 373 11.29 -15.59 -1.86
N ALA A 374 12.44 -16.05 -2.34
CA ALA A 374 12.85 -17.45 -2.21
C ALA A 374 13.07 -17.85 -0.73
N LYS A 375 13.63 -16.95 0.08
CA LYS A 375 13.81 -17.19 1.51
C LYS A 375 12.46 -17.28 2.26
N LEU A 376 11.49 -16.45 1.88
CA LEU A 376 10.11 -16.57 2.39
C LEU A 376 9.44 -17.88 1.94
N ALA A 377 9.60 -18.27 0.67
CA ALA A 377 9.04 -19.52 0.16
C ALA A 377 9.60 -20.76 0.87
N GLU A 378 10.90 -20.75 1.22
CA GLU A 378 11.53 -21.80 2.02
C GLU A 378 10.91 -21.90 3.41
N THR A 379 10.72 -20.78 4.14
CA THR A 379 10.18 -20.82 5.52
C THR A 379 8.72 -21.24 5.60
N ILE A 380 7.95 -21.12 4.50
CA ILE A 380 6.56 -21.62 4.39
C ILE A 380 6.44 -22.92 3.57
N ASN A 381 7.57 -23.55 3.22
CA ASN A 381 7.66 -24.84 2.51
C ASN A 381 6.89 -24.88 1.17
N VAL A 382 7.09 -23.87 0.31
CA VAL A 382 6.59 -23.81 -1.08
C VAL A 382 7.72 -24.14 -2.06
N GLU A 383 7.49 -25.05 -3.02
CA GLU A 383 8.40 -25.25 -4.16
C GLU A 383 8.38 -23.97 -5.02
N PHE A 384 9.46 -23.19 -4.99
CA PHE A 384 9.54 -21.87 -5.63
C PHE A 384 10.67 -21.76 -6.65
N GLU A 385 10.36 -21.13 -7.78
CA GLU A 385 11.28 -20.89 -8.90
C GLU A 385 11.18 -19.41 -9.31
N TYR A 386 12.28 -18.66 -9.24
CA TYR A 386 12.29 -17.25 -9.60
C TYR A 386 13.15 -16.95 -10.82
N ARG A 387 12.73 -15.97 -11.62
CA ARG A 387 13.50 -15.37 -12.72
C ARG A 387 13.31 -13.86 -12.73
N GLY A 388 14.40 -13.10 -12.58
CA GLY A 388 14.43 -11.70 -12.99
C GLY A 388 14.56 -11.61 -14.52
N PHE A 389 13.87 -10.65 -15.15
CA PHE A 389 14.00 -10.36 -16.57
C PHE A 389 14.14 -8.85 -16.81
N VAL A 390 15.35 -8.43 -17.17
CA VAL A 390 15.67 -7.02 -17.42
C VAL A 390 15.18 -6.60 -18.82
N ALA A 391 14.32 -5.58 -18.89
CA ALA A 391 13.81 -5.02 -20.14
C ALA A 391 13.56 -3.50 -20.02
N ASN A 392 14.10 -2.72 -20.95
CA ASN A 392 13.83 -1.26 -21.05
C ASN A 392 12.36 -0.93 -21.33
N SER A 393 11.60 -1.87 -21.90
CA SER A 393 10.17 -1.75 -22.12
C SER A 393 9.54 -3.12 -22.30
N LEU A 394 8.32 -3.31 -21.78
CA LEU A 394 7.49 -4.49 -22.08
C LEU A 394 7.28 -4.66 -23.60
N ALA A 395 7.30 -3.56 -24.37
CA ALA A 395 7.20 -3.57 -25.82
C ALA A 395 8.43 -4.15 -26.54
N ASP A 396 9.52 -4.46 -25.84
CA ASP A 396 10.70 -5.10 -26.43
C ASP A 396 10.76 -6.61 -26.15
N LEU A 397 9.86 -7.14 -25.32
CA LEU A 397 9.70 -8.57 -25.04
C LEU A 397 9.29 -9.40 -26.28
N ASP A 398 9.57 -10.70 -26.20
CA ASP A 398 9.01 -11.78 -27.01
C ASP A 398 8.68 -12.98 -26.09
N ALA A 399 7.62 -13.75 -26.39
CA ALA A 399 7.18 -14.84 -25.53
C ALA A 399 8.19 -16.01 -25.47
N SER A 400 9.04 -16.18 -26.47
CA SER A 400 10.09 -17.22 -26.45
C SER A 400 11.17 -16.95 -25.39
N MET A 401 11.33 -15.70 -24.94
CA MET A 401 12.34 -15.29 -23.95
C MET A 401 11.98 -15.70 -22.51
N LEU A 402 10.73 -16.11 -22.27
CA LEU A 402 10.17 -16.37 -20.94
C LEU A 402 10.17 -17.86 -20.55
N GLU A 403 10.70 -18.74 -21.40
CA GLU A 403 10.84 -20.19 -21.17
C GLU A 403 9.55 -20.83 -20.61
N LEU A 404 8.45 -20.54 -21.31
CA LEU A 404 7.11 -21.03 -21.00
C LEU A 404 7.05 -22.56 -21.12
N ARG A 405 6.45 -23.21 -20.12
CA ARG A 405 6.16 -24.65 -20.15
C ARG A 405 4.83 -24.89 -20.87
N PRO A 406 4.57 -26.11 -21.39
CA PRO A 406 3.29 -26.42 -22.02
C PRO A 406 2.11 -26.25 -21.06
N SER A 407 0.96 -25.84 -21.59
CA SER A 407 -0.29 -25.56 -20.84
C SER A 407 -0.82 -26.77 -20.05
N GLU A 408 -0.39 -27.97 -20.42
CA GLU A 408 -0.77 -29.24 -19.78
C GLU A 408 0.12 -29.52 -18.55
N VAL A 409 1.22 -28.79 -18.39
CA VAL A 409 2.25 -28.95 -17.34
C VAL A 409 2.20 -27.81 -16.34
N GLU A 410 1.95 -26.57 -16.80
CA GLU A 410 2.04 -25.36 -15.98
C GLU A 410 0.96 -24.34 -16.33
N SER A 411 0.33 -23.78 -15.31
CA SER A 411 -0.75 -22.80 -15.41
C SER A 411 -0.18 -21.37 -15.39
N VAL A 412 -0.16 -20.68 -16.53
CA VAL A 412 0.41 -19.32 -16.65
C VAL A 412 -0.62 -18.23 -16.37
N VAL A 413 -0.22 -17.17 -15.67
CA VAL A 413 -0.98 -15.94 -15.44
C VAL A 413 -0.08 -14.74 -15.66
N VAL A 414 -0.62 -13.65 -16.22
CA VAL A 414 0.08 -12.37 -16.41
C VAL A 414 -0.45 -11.33 -15.44
N ASN A 415 0.43 -10.63 -14.73
CA ASN A 415 0.10 -9.54 -13.82
C ASN A 415 0.69 -8.22 -14.33
N SER A 416 -0.06 -7.13 -14.24
CA SER A 416 0.38 -5.79 -14.63
C SER A 416 -0.27 -4.74 -13.73
N VAL A 417 0.54 -4.05 -12.92
CA VAL A 417 0.09 -2.95 -12.05
C VAL A 417 0.81 -1.68 -12.47
N PHE A 418 0.06 -0.69 -12.98
CA PHE A 418 0.56 0.64 -13.34
C PHE A 418 1.71 0.65 -14.38
N GLU A 419 1.57 -0.10 -15.47
CA GLU A 419 2.60 -0.15 -16.55
C GLU A 419 2.05 0.03 -17.96
N LEU A 420 0.79 -0.33 -18.23
CA LEU A 420 0.28 -0.32 -19.61
C LEU A 420 0.08 1.12 -20.10
N HIS A 421 -0.28 2.07 -19.24
CA HIS A 421 -0.35 3.48 -19.63
C HIS A 421 0.99 4.01 -20.18
N LYS A 422 2.14 3.58 -19.63
CA LYS A 422 3.47 4.05 -20.06
C LYS A 422 3.76 3.67 -21.51
N LEU A 423 3.27 2.50 -21.94
CA LEU A 423 3.40 2.01 -23.31
C LEU A 423 2.69 2.92 -24.33
N LEU A 424 1.66 3.69 -23.92
CA LEU A 424 0.93 4.60 -24.81
C LEU A 424 1.79 5.78 -25.32
N ALA A 425 3.00 5.98 -24.79
CA ALA A 425 3.98 6.92 -25.33
C ALA A 425 4.61 6.45 -26.66
N ARG A 426 4.61 5.13 -26.93
CA ARG A 426 5.21 4.49 -28.11
C ARG A 426 4.10 3.87 -28.98
N PRO A 427 3.75 4.45 -30.14
CA PRO A 427 2.71 3.90 -31.03
C PRO A 427 2.94 2.42 -31.37
N GLY A 428 1.91 1.59 -31.23
CA GLY A 428 1.98 0.14 -31.49
C GLY A 428 2.51 -0.71 -30.32
N ALA A 429 2.95 -0.10 -29.21
CA ALA A 429 3.52 -0.82 -28.07
C ALA A 429 2.50 -1.68 -27.33
N ILE A 430 1.29 -1.16 -27.07
CA ILE A 430 0.18 -1.95 -26.48
C ILE A 430 -0.16 -3.13 -27.38
N GLU A 431 -0.28 -2.89 -28.68
CA GLU A 431 -0.67 -3.89 -29.66
C GLU A 431 0.38 -5.01 -29.76
N LYS A 432 1.69 -4.67 -29.65
CA LYS A 432 2.75 -5.68 -29.51
C LYS A 432 2.67 -6.43 -28.18
N VAL A 433 2.55 -5.76 -27.03
CA VAL A 433 2.50 -6.44 -25.72
C VAL A 433 1.28 -7.37 -25.64
N MET A 434 0.11 -6.95 -26.11
CA MET A 434 -1.07 -7.81 -26.22
C MET A 434 -0.85 -9.00 -27.16
N SER A 435 -0.05 -8.85 -28.22
CA SER A 435 0.37 -9.97 -29.06
C SER A 435 1.30 -10.96 -28.33
N VAL A 436 2.21 -10.47 -27.49
CA VAL A 436 3.08 -11.33 -26.66
C VAL A 436 2.22 -12.08 -25.62
N VAL A 437 1.31 -11.40 -24.91
CA VAL A 437 0.40 -12.05 -23.92
C VAL A 437 -0.46 -13.15 -24.57
N LYS A 438 -0.93 -12.98 -25.82
CA LYS A 438 -1.60 -14.07 -26.56
C LYS A 438 -0.73 -15.31 -26.73
N GLN A 439 0.55 -15.12 -27.03
CA GLN A 439 1.49 -16.23 -27.20
C GLN A 439 1.79 -16.93 -25.87
N MET A 440 1.72 -16.21 -24.74
CA MET A 440 1.82 -16.79 -23.39
C MET A 440 0.63 -17.71 -23.04
N LYS A 441 -0.53 -17.54 -23.68
CA LYS A 441 -1.78 -18.28 -23.42
C LYS A 441 -2.15 -18.37 -21.93
N PRO A 442 -2.19 -17.26 -21.19
CA PRO A 442 -2.49 -17.32 -19.76
C PRO A 442 -3.94 -17.72 -19.50
N GLU A 443 -4.18 -18.34 -18.34
CA GLU A 443 -5.53 -18.60 -17.82
C GLU A 443 -6.26 -17.27 -17.60
N ILE A 444 -5.57 -16.32 -16.93
CA ILE A 444 -6.01 -14.94 -16.75
C ILE A 444 -4.85 -13.94 -16.92
N MET A 445 -5.18 -12.72 -17.31
CA MET A 445 -4.34 -11.52 -17.18
C MET A 445 -5.02 -10.57 -16.19
N THR A 446 -4.34 -10.24 -15.09
CA THR A 446 -4.75 -9.18 -14.15
C THR A 446 -4.14 -7.84 -14.57
N VAL A 447 -4.97 -6.80 -14.63
CA VAL A 447 -4.57 -5.44 -14.98
C VAL A 447 -5.12 -4.47 -13.94
N VAL A 448 -4.22 -3.67 -13.35
CA VAL A 448 -4.59 -2.56 -12.47
C VAL A 448 -4.00 -1.26 -13.02
N GLU A 449 -4.85 -0.28 -13.31
CA GLU A 449 -4.49 0.99 -13.94
C GLU A 449 -5.21 2.18 -13.26
N GLN A 450 -4.66 3.38 -13.44
CA GLN A 450 -5.21 4.64 -12.90
C GLN A 450 -6.49 5.05 -13.64
N GLU A 451 -7.58 5.31 -12.92
CA GLU A 451 -8.88 5.73 -13.50
C GLU A 451 -8.90 7.24 -13.77
N ALA A 452 -8.27 7.65 -14.86
CA ALA A 452 -8.24 9.04 -15.32
C ALA A 452 -8.07 9.15 -16.85
N ASN A 453 -8.53 10.24 -17.47
CA ASN A 453 -8.33 10.48 -18.91
C ASN A 453 -7.17 11.46 -19.19
N HIS A 454 -5.95 11.09 -18.79
CA HIS A 454 -4.75 11.90 -19.05
C HIS A 454 -4.17 11.72 -20.46
N ASN A 455 -4.69 10.80 -21.28
CA ASN A 455 -4.21 10.60 -22.66
C ASN A 455 -4.94 11.41 -23.75
N GLY A 456 -5.99 12.18 -23.41
CA GLY A 456 -6.75 13.00 -24.36
C GLY A 456 -5.88 13.97 -25.19
N PRO A 457 -6.26 14.34 -26.44
CA PRO A 457 -5.39 15.07 -27.36
C PRO A 457 -5.22 16.56 -27.03
N VAL A 458 -6.24 17.21 -26.47
CA VAL A 458 -6.23 18.63 -26.09
C VAL A 458 -5.50 18.83 -24.76
N PHE A 459 -4.65 19.85 -24.66
CA PHE A 459 -3.86 20.10 -23.44
C PHE A 459 -4.73 20.59 -22.27
N MET A 460 -5.69 21.49 -22.53
CA MET A 460 -6.62 21.98 -21.51
C MET A 460 -7.44 20.83 -20.89
N ASP A 461 -7.94 19.91 -21.71
CA ASP A 461 -8.73 18.76 -21.24
C ASP A 461 -7.89 17.88 -20.29
N ARG A 462 -6.65 17.55 -20.68
CA ARG A 462 -5.68 16.83 -19.81
C ARG A 462 -5.40 17.59 -18.52
N PHE A 463 -5.14 18.89 -18.62
CA PHE A 463 -4.82 19.74 -17.46
C PHE A 463 -5.98 19.77 -16.47
N THR A 464 -7.21 19.98 -16.96
CA THR A 464 -8.43 20.05 -16.14
C THR A 464 -8.70 18.72 -15.43
N GLU A 465 -8.66 17.61 -16.17
CA GLU A 465 -8.88 16.27 -15.63
C GLU A 465 -7.81 15.89 -14.60
N SER A 466 -6.53 16.15 -14.91
CA SER A 466 -5.43 15.88 -13.97
C SER A 466 -5.49 16.75 -12.73
N LEU A 467 -5.87 18.02 -12.83
CA LEU A 467 -6.05 18.90 -11.67
C LEU A 467 -7.11 18.32 -10.74
N HIS A 468 -8.25 17.86 -11.25
CA HIS A 468 -9.26 17.19 -10.44
C HIS A 468 -8.79 15.85 -9.85
N TYR A 469 -8.17 14.98 -10.66
CA TYR A 469 -7.67 13.67 -10.24
C TYR A 469 -6.64 13.79 -9.12
N TYR A 470 -5.60 14.60 -9.31
CA TYR A 470 -4.57 14.79 -8.29
C TYR A 470 -5.07 15.62 -7.10
N SER A 471 -6.01 16.57 -7.26
CA SER A 471 -6.67 17.17 -6.09
C SER A 471 -7.35 16.13 -5.21
N THR A 472 -8.05 15.15 -5.79
CA THR A 472 -8.68 14.06 -5.03
C THR A 472 -7.63 13.17 -4.34
N LEU A 473 -6.52 12.83 -5.01
CA LEU A 473 -5.44 12.05 -4.39
C LEU A 473 -4.76 12.78 -3.23
N PHE A 474 -4.42 14.07 -3.39
CA PHE A 474 -3.80 14.83 -2.30
C PHE A 474 -4.74 15.05 -1.11
N ASP A 475 -6.04 15.20 -1.35
CA ASP A 475 -7.08 15.23 -0.31
C ASP A 475 -7.11 13.90 0.48
N SER A 476 -7.09 12.75 -0.22
CA SER A 476 -7.03 11.42 0.41
C SER A 476 -5.73 11.10 1.19
N LEU A 477 -4.66 11.87 0.94
CA LEU A 477 -3.40 11.80 1.68
C LEU A 477 -3.41 12.69 2.93
N GLU A 478 -4.33 13.65 3.06
CA GLU A 478 -4.34 14.53 4.25
C GLU A 478 -4.68 13.75 5.53
N SER A 479 -5.45 12.67 5.44
CA SER A 479 -5.75 11.75 6.55
C SER A 479 -4.62 10.79 6.93
N SER A 480 -3.50 10.76 6.18
CA SER A 480 -2.39 9.85 6.50
C SER A 480 -1.62 10.31 7.75
N PRO A 481 -1.39 9.43 8.75
CA PRO A 481 -0.80 9.82 10.04
C PRO A 481 0.73 10.00 10.00
N ASN A 482 1.43 9.33 9.08
CA ASN A 482 2.89 9.46 8.96
C ASN A 482 3.27 10.60 8.00
N ASN A 483 3.81 11.68 8.56
CA ASN A 483 4.25 12.84 7.78
C ASN A 483 5.38 12.53 6.78
N GLN A 484 6.24 11.54 7.04
CA GLN A 484 7.30 11.17 6.10
C GLN A 484 6.73 10.43 4.88
N ASP A 485 5.97 9.36 5.11
CA ASP A 485 5.34 8.60 4.01
C ASP A 485 4.46 9.53 3.17
N LYS A 486 3.66 10.38 3.84
CA LYS A 486 2.83 11.41 3.21
C LYS A 486 3.62 12.38 2.33
N MET A 487 4.73 12.95 2.81
CA MET A 487 5.57 13.87 2.01
C MET A 487 6.19 13.17 0.79
N MET A 488 6.61 11.92 0.94
CA MET A 488 7.20 11.13 -0.15
C MET A 488 6.12 10.69 -1.16
N SER A 489 4.92 10.38 -0.71
CA SER A 489 3.73 10.17 -1.57
C SER A 489 3.34 11.41 -2.35
N GLU A 490 3.39 12.59 -1.72
CA GLU A 490 3.15 13.87 -2.39
C GLU A 490 4.19 14.12 -3.49
N MET A 491 5.46 13.74 -3.28
CA MET A 491 6.51 13.79 -4.31
C MET A 491 6.32 12.74 -5.41
N TYR A 492 5.87 11.52 -5.08
CA TYR A 492 5.52 10.47 -6.05
C TYR A 492 4.46 10.98 -7.04
N LEU A 493 3.36 11.54 -6.53
CA LEU A 493 2.32 12.15 -7.33
C LEU A 493 2.80 13.41 -8.06
N GLY A 494 3.66 14.22 -7.41
CA GLY A 494 4.29 15.39 -8.00
C GLY A 494 5.11 15.09 -9.26
N LYS A 495 5.86 13.98 -9.29
CA LYS A 495 6.54 13.48 -10.50
C LYS A 495 5.55 13.19 -11.62
N GLN A 496 4.41 12.54 -11.32
CA GLN A 496 3.39 12.24 -12.33
C GLN A 496 2.74 13.51 -12.89
N ILE A 497 2.35 14.46 -12.02
CA ILE A 497 1.84 15.79 -12.41
C ILE A 497 2.82 16.48 -13.38
N CYS A 498 4.11 16.49 -13.04
CA CYS A 498 5.16 17.03 -13.91
C CYS A 498 5.21 16.34 -15.28
N ASN A 499 5.05 15.03 -15.37
CA ASN A 499 5.05 14.34 -16.66
C ASN A 499 3.75 14.59 -17.46
N VAL A 500 2.57 14.47 -16.84
CA VAL A 500 1.26 14.71 -17.48
C VAL A 500 1.16 16.13 -18.06
N VAL A 501 1.64 17.13 -17.30
CA VAL A 501 1.52 18.54 -17.66
C VAL A 501 2.71 19.03 -18.47
N ALA A 502 3.96 18.78 -18.09
CA ALA A 502 5.11 19.43 -18.74
C ALA A 502 5.55 18.77 -20.06
N CYS A 503 5.46 17.45 -20.17
CA CYS A 503 5.98 16.69 -21.31
C CYS A 503 4.99 16.60 -22.48
N GLU A 504 5.47 16.17 -23.65
CA GLU A 504 4.66 15.72 -24.79
C GLU A 504 5.39 14.57 -25.53
N GLY A 505 4.80 14.06 -26.62
CA GLY A 505 5.46 13.08 -27.50
C GLY A 505 5.79 11.77 -26.78
N SER A 506 6.99 11.25 -27.02
CA SER A 506 7.57 10.08 -26.32
C SER A 506 7.79 10.32 -24.83
N ASP A 507 8.03 11.57 -24.43
CA ASP A 507 8.58 11.91 -23.12
C ASP A 507 7.47 12.03 -22.06
N ARG A 508 6.22 12.15 -22.51
CA ARG A 508 5.02 11.98 -21.70
C ARG A 508 4.62 10.51 -21.65
N VAL A 509 4.93 9.84 -20.54
CA VAL A 509 4.61 8.43 -20.25
C VAL A 509 3.39 8.26 -19.35
N GLU A 510 3.07 9.25 -18.50
CA GLU A 510 1.88 9.26 -17.65
C GLU A 510 0.63 9.54 -18.50
N ARG A 511 0.17 8.49 -19.20
CA ARG A 511 -0.89 8.53 -20.21
C ARG A 511 -2.10 7.71 -19.77
N HIS A 512 -2.58 7.96 -18.55
CA HIS A 512 -3.73 7.26 -18.00
C HIS A 512 -4.93 7.35 -18.94
N GLU A 513 -5.63 6.22 -19.07
CA GLU A 513 -6.88 6.07 -19.79
C GLU A 513 -7.90 5.40 -18.86
N THR A 514 -9.17 5.72 -18.99
CA THR A 514 -10.23 5.12 -18.16
C THR A 514 -10.35 3.62 -18.40
N LEU A 515 -10.87 2.89 -17.42
CA LEU A 515 -11.25 1.48 -17.51
C LEU A 515 -12.09 1.17 -18.76
N THR A 516 -12.94 2.10 -19.21
CA THR A 516 -13.74 1.93 -20.44
C THR A 516 -12.89 1.97 -21.71
N GLN A 517 -11.85 2.82 -21.75
CA GLN A 517 -10.85 2.81 -22.82
C GLN A 517 -10.00 1.54 -22.78
N TRP A 518 -9.54 1.13 -21.58
CA TRP A 518 -8.80 -0.12 -21.40
C TRP A 518 -9.58 -1.36 -21.83
N ARG A 519 -10.84 -1.50 -21.41
CA ARG A 519 -11.75 -2.56 -21.90
C ARG A 519 -11.83 -2.56 -23.43
N THR A 520 -11.93 -1.39 -24.05
CA THR A 520 -11.99 -1.26 -25.51
C THR A 520 -10.71 -1.78 -26.17
N ARG A 521 -9.52 -1.48 -25.60
CA ARG A 521 -8.22 -2.00 -26.08
C ARG A 521 -8.11 -3.52 -25.93
N PHE A 522 -8.50 -4.08 -24.78
CA PHE A 522 -8.40 -5.52 -24.52
C PHE A 522 -9.40 -6.33 -25.36
N CYS A 523 -10.66 -5.87 -25.48
CA CYS A 523 -11.66 -6.46 -26.38
C CYS A 523 -11.24 -6.37 -27.86
N SER A 524 -10.70 -5.22 -28.31
CA SER A 524 -10.15 -5.09 -29.67
C SER A 524 -8.93 -5.99 -29.89
N SER A 525 -8.20 -6.28 -28.82
CA SER A 525 -7.12 -7.26 -28.80
C SER A 525 -7.61 -8.70 -28.66
N GLY A 526 -8.92 -8.99 -28.64
CA GLY A 526 -9.45 -10.36 -28.59
C GLY A 526 -9.38 -11.02 -27.21
N PHE A 527 -9.30 -10.23 -26.13
CA PHE A 527 -9.52 -10.69 -24.77
C PHE A 527 -10.99 -10.52 -24.36
N GLU A 528 -11.48 -11.40 -23.50
CA GLU A 528 -12.82 -11.33 -22.89
C GLU A 528 -12.67 -10.95 -21.40
N PRO A 529 -13.51 -10.05 -20.85
CA PRO A 529 -13.45 -9.66 -19.44
C PRO A 529 -13.92 -10.81 -18.54
N ILE A 530 -13.33 -10.88 -17.34
CA ILE A 530 -13.69 -11.80 -16.26
C ILE A 530 -14.24 -10.96 -15.10
N HIS A 531 -15.30 -11.45 -14.45
CA HIS A 531 -15.83 -10.83 -13.25
C HIS A 531 -14.93 -11.15 -12.05
N LEU A 532 -14.31 -10.14 -11.45
CA LEU A 532 -13.61 -10.26 -10.17
C LEU A 532 -14.61 -10.72 -9.11
N GLY A 533 -14.35 -11.86 -8.47
CA GLY A 533 -15.34 -12.52 -7.61
C GLY A 533 -15.72 -11.72 -6.37
N SER A 534 -16.83 -12.11 -5.71
CA SER A 534 -17.27 -11.47 -4.46
C SER A 534 -16.21 -11.50 -3.34
N ASN A 535 -15.22 -12.38 -3.45
CA ASN A 535 -14.09 -12.47 -2.52
C ASN A 535 -13.11 -11.30 -2.68
N ALA A 536 -12.84 -10.87 -3.91
CA ALA A 536 -11.99 -9.71 -4.18
C ALA A 536 -12.64 -8.42 -3.63
N PHE A 537 -13.96 -8.28 -3.79
CA PHE A 537 -14.73 -7.18 -3.19
C PHE A 537 -14.66 -7.21 -1.65
N LYS A 538 -14.79 -8.40 -1.02
CA LYS A 538 -14.68 -8.56 0.44
C LYS A 538 -13.29 -8.21 0.97
N GLN A 539 -12.22 -8.70 0.33
CA GLN A 539 -10.84 -8.37 0.73
C GLN A 539 -10.56 -6.87 0.56
N ALA A 540 -10.97 -6.27 -0.55
CA ALA A 540 -10.83 -4.83 -0.76
C ALA A 540 -11.61 -4.02 0.29
N SER A 541 -12.81 -4.45 0.67
CA SER A 541 -13.61 -3.83 1.73
C SER A 541 -12.97 -3.98 3.12
N MET A 542 -12.38 -5.16 3.40
CA MET A 542 -11.66 -5.45 4.65
C MET A 542 -10.38 -4.62 4.77
N LEU A 543 -9.64 -4.45 3.67
CA LEU A 543 -8.48 -3.55 3.60
C LEU A 543 -8.88 -2.13 3.99
N LEU A 544 -9.95 -1.58 3.38
CA LEU A 544 -10.37 -0.21 3.68
C LEU A 544 -10.78 0.00 5.13
N ALA A 545 -11.33 -1.02 5.80
CA ALA A 545 -11.68 -0.93 7.23
C ALA A 545 -10.46 -0.72 8.15
N LEU A 546 -9.24 -1.00 7.68
CA LEU A 546 -8.00 -0.74 8.41
C LEU A 546 -7.48 0.70 8.22
N PHE A 547 -7.86 1.39 7.15
CA PHE A 547 -7.38 2.74 6.78
C PHE A 547 -8.28 3.86 7.34
N GLY A 548 -8.87 3.63 8.52
CA GLY A 548 -9.88 4.52 9.12
C GLY A 548 -11.30 4.13 8.74
N SER A 549 -12.27 4.47 9.60
CA SER A 549 -13.61 3.87 9.60
C SER A 549 -14.57 4.45 8.54
N GLY A 550 -14.23 4.29 7.26
CA GLY A 550 -15.14 4.49 6.12
C GLY A 550 -15.39 5.93 5.68
N GLU A 551 -14.64 6.90 6.20
CA GLU A 551 -14.66 8.27 5.68
C GLU A 551 -13.71 8.38 4.47
N GLY A 552 -14.25 8.79 3.33
CA GLY A 552 -13.48 8.97 2.09
C GLY A 552 -13.38 7.71 1.22
N TYR A 553 -12.54 6.74 1.57
CA TYR A 553 -12.25 5.60 0.69
C TYR A 553 -13.47 4.71 0.39
N ARG A 554 -13.67 4.34 -0.89
CA ARG A 554 -14.78 3.49 -1.34
C ARG A 554 -14.35 2.50 -2.42
N VAL A 555 -14.79 1.24 -2.30
CA VAL A 555 -14.72 0.23 -3.36
C VAL A 555 -16.08 0.14 -4.07
N GLU A 556 -16.05 0.06 -5.40
CA GLU A 556 -17.24 -0.15 -6.23
C GLU A 556 -17.02 -1.29 -7.23
N GLU A 557 -18.10 -2.00 -7.55
CA GLU A 557 -18.16 -2.93 -8.67
C GLU A 557 -18.57 -2.18 -9.95
N ASN A 558 -17.89 -2.48 -11.05
CA ASN A 558 -18.13 -1.83 -12.33
C ASN A 558 -17.97 -2.87 -13.45
N ASN A 559 -19.09 -3.45 -13.91
CA ASN A 559 -19.15 -4.43 -14.99
C ASN A 559 -18.11 -5.58 -14.84
N GLY A 560 -18.06 -6.19 -13.66
CA GLY A 560 -17.12 -7.25 -13.30
C GLY A 560 -15.70 -6.79 -12.95
N SER A 561 -15.41 -5.50 -13.08
CA SER A 561 -14.17 -4.86 -12.60
C SER A 561 -14.39 -4.28 -11.19
N LEU A 562 -13.33 -3.97 -10.46
CA LEU A 562 -13.40 -3.30 -9.15
C LEU A 562 -12.67 -1.96 -9.23
N THR A 563 -13.28 -0.89 -8.74
CA THR A 563 -12.64 0.43 -8.65
C THR A 563 -12.50 0.87 -7.20
N LEU A 564 -11.30 1.34 -6.83
CA LEU A 564 -11.07 2.09 -5.59
C LEU A 564 -11.14 3.59 -5.90
N GLY A 565 -11.93 4.32 -5.11
CA GLY A 565 -12.08 5.76 -5.19
C GLY A 565 -11.99 6.45 -3.84
N TRP A 566 -12.01 7.79 -3.89
CA TRP A 566 -12.15 8.66 -2.72
C TRP A 566 -13.41 9.52 -2.90
N HIS A 567 -14.27 9.49 -1.89
CA HIS A 567 -15.67 9.91 -1.90
C HIS A 567 -16.48 9.33 -3.06
N THR A 568 -16.59 10.07 -4.17
CA THR A 568 -17.39 9.70 -5.36
C THR A 568 -16.55 9.62 -6.64
N ARG A 569 -15.24 9.87 -6.57
CA ARG A 569 -14.34 9.78 -7.71
C ARG A 569 -13.56 8.46 -7.66
N PRO A 570 -13.73 7.54 -8.63
CA PRO A 570 -12.82 6.40 -8.77
C PRO A 570 -11.43 6.88 -9.19
N LEU A 571 -10.39 6.21 -8.73
CA LEU A 571 -8.99 6.61 -8.91
C LEU A 571 -8.10 5.48 -9.42
N ILE A 572 -8.46 4.23 -9.15
CA ILE A 572 -7.78 3.01 -9.59
C ILE A 572 -8.85 1.99 -10.01
N ALA A 573 -8.58 1.26 -11.10
CA ALA A 573 -9.41 0.17 -11.60
C ALA A 573 -8.63 -1.14 -11.72
N THR A 574 -9.06 -2.17 -10.99
CA THR A 574 -8.61 -3.56 -11.17
C THR A 574 -9.57 -4.29 -12.10
N SER A 575 -9.02 -5.03 -13.06
CA SER A 575 -9.77 -5.86 -14.02
C SER A 575 -9.05 -7.17 -14.31
N ALA A 576 -9.80 -8.20 -14.70
CA ALA A 576 -9.26 -9.51 -15.09
C ALA A 576 -9.76 -9.90 -16.48
N TRP A 577 -8.92 -10.63 -17.23
CA TRP A 577 -9.10 -10.89 -18.65
C TRP A 577 -8.66 -12.30 -19.02
N LYS A 578 -9.35 -12.95 -19.96
CA LYS A 578 -8.92 -14.22 -20.59
C LYS A 578 -8.83 -14.05 -22.10
N LEU A 579 -8.15 -14.97 -22.78
CA LEU A 579 -8.21 -15.03 -24.24
C LEU A 579 -9.62 -15.41 -24.72
N GLY A 580 -10.09 -14.73 -25.77
CA GLY A 580 -11.38 -15.01 -26.37
C GLY A 580 -11.35 -16.25 -27.26
N ASN A 581 -12.43 -17.04 -27.21
CA ASN A 581 -12.50 -18.34 -27.90
C ASN A 581 -12.43 -18.23 -29.44
N ASN A 582 -12.70 -17.05 -29.99
CA ASN A 582 -12.62 -16.76 -31.43
C ASN A 582 -11.18 -16.57 -31.96
N SER A 583 -10.15 -16.92 -31.17
CA SER A 583 -8.75 -16.86 -31.60
C SER A 583 -8.34 -17.96 -32.59
N ALA A 584 -9.23 -18.92 -32.87
CA ALA A 584 -9.04 -19.91 -33.94
C ALA A 584 -9.60 -19.40 -35.28
N VAL A 585 -8.87 -19.65 -36.37
CA VAL A 585 -9.21 -19.30 -37.77
C VAL A 585 -9.11 -17.81 -38.13
N VAL A 586 -7.88 -17.30 -38.18
CA VAL A 586 -7.42 -16.49 -39.34
C VAL A 586 -6.05 -17.01 -39.78
N THR A 587 -6.05 -17.99 -40.68
CA THR A 587 -4.88 -18.31 -41.52
C THR A 587 -5.06 -17.59 -42.86
N HIS A 588 -4.05 -16.81 -43.26
CA HIS A 588 -3.91 -16.21 -44.58
C HIS A 588 -2.81 -16.93 -45.37
#